data_AF-A0A381IFC0-F1
#
_entry.id   AF-A0A381IFC0-F1
#
_cell.length_a   1.000
_cell.length_b   1.000
_cell.length_c   1.000
_cell.angle_alpha   90.00
_cell.angle_beta   90.00
_cell.angle_gamma   90.00
#
_symmetry.space_group_name_H-M   'P 1'
#
loop_
_entity.id
_entity.type
_entity.pdbx_description
1 polymer ?
#
loop_
_entity_poly.entity_id
_entity_poly.type
_entity_poly.pdbx_seq_one_letter_code
_entity_poly.pdbx_strand_id
1 'polypeptide(L)' 'MIRVSDIMEKEIINVKNGKRMGFIIDIDMDIHEGKVVSIYHFWRWK' A
#
# COMPACT_ATOMS: atom_id res chain seq x y z
N MET A 1 7.33 -12.82 -11.23
CA MET A 1 6.67 -12.75 -9.91
C MET A 1 7.02 -11.40 -9.32
N ILE A 2 6.03 -10.54 -9.05
CA ILE A 2 6.26 -9.25 -8.39
C ILE A 2 6.66 -9.53 -6.94
N ARG A 3 7.72 -8.87 -6.47
CA ARG A 3 8.15 -8.95 -5.07
C ARG A 3 7.42 -7.87 -4.28
N VAL A 4 7.26 -8.11 -2.97
CA VAL A 4 6.73 -7.09 -2.05
C VAL A 4 7.56 -5.81 -2.12
N SER A 5 8.89 -5.92 -2.28
CA SER A 5 9.78 -4.77 -2.48
C SER A 5 9.34 -3.87 -3.65
N ASP A 6 8.88 -4.47 -4.75
CA ASP A 6 8.49 -3.74 -5.95
C ASP A 6 7.15 -2.99 -5.74
N ILE A 7 6.35 -3.43 -4.76
CA ILE A 7 5.07 -2.81 -4.37
C ILE A 7 5.32 -1.62 -3.46
N MET A 8 6.30 -1.68 -2.55
CA MET A 8 6.61 -0.59 -1.61
C MET A 8 6.96 0.73 -2.31
N GLU A 9 7.51 0.66 -3.53
CA GLU A 9 7.85 1.84 -4.34
C GLU A 9 6.63 2.47 -5.05
N LYS A 10 5.44 1.87 -4.93
CA LYS A 10 4.24 2.33 -5.63
C LYS A 10 3.49 3.43 -4.86
N GLU A 11 2.90 4.32 -5.65
CA GLU A 11 2.06 5.40 -5.15
C GLU A 11 0.61 4.97 -5.00
N ILE A 12 -0.04 5.46 -3.95
CA ILE A 12 -1.47 5.32 -3.72
C ILE A 12 -2.18 6.55 -4.28
N ILE A 13 -3.10 6.31 -5.21
CA ILE A 13 -3.92 7.32 -5.85
C ILE A 13 -5.38 7.02 -5.54
N ASN A 14 -6.11 8.01 -5.03
CA ASN A 14 -7.54 7.89 -4.85
C ASN A 14 -8.25 8.00 -6.20
N VAL A 15 -8.87 6.89 -6.65
CA VAL A 15 -9.52 6.81 -7.97
C VAL A 15 -10.76 7.70 -8.12
N LYS A 16 -11.37 8.16 -7.02
CA LYS A 16 -12.57 9.01 -7.08
C LYS A 16 -12.24 10.46 -7.41
N ASN A 17 -11.07 10.95 -6.99
CA ASN A 17 -10.69 12.36 -7.13
C ASN A 17 -9.29 12.58 -7.72
N GLY A 18 -8.55 11.52 -8.05
CA GLY A 18 -7.19 11.59 -8.59
C GLY A 18 -6.13 12.05 -7.59
N LYS A 19 -6.47 12.27 -6.32
CA LYS A 19 -5.51 12.77 -5.32
C LYS A 19 -4.46 11.71 -5.02
N ARG A 20 -3.20 12.08 -5.20
CA ARG A 20 -2.04 11.32 -4.69
C ARG A 20 -2.07 11.34 -3.17
N MET A 21 -2.20 10.16 -2.57
CA MET A 21 -2.15 10.01 -1.13
C MET A 21 -0.69 9.93 -0.67
N GLY A 22 0.20 9.30 -1.46
CA GLY A 22 1.65 9.17 -1.24
C GLY A 22 2.11 7.74 -1.54
N PHE A 23 3.06 7.18 -0.79
CA PHE A 23 3.66 5.85 -1.04
C PHE A 23 3.23 4.79 -0.02
N ILE A 24 3.22 3.52 -0.45
CA ILE A 24 3.03 2.38 0.46
C ILE A 24 4.16 2.35 1.48
N ILE A 25 3.81 2.27 2.77
CA ILE A 25 4.81 2.26 3.86
C ILE A 25 4.93 0.90 4.54
N ASP A 26 3.87 0.09 4.49
CA ASP A 26 3.83 -1.23 5.11
C ASP A 26 2.72 -2.09 4.50
N ILE A 27 2.86 -3.41 4.60
CA ILE A 27 1.90 -4.41 4.13
C ILE A 27 1.70 -5.45 5.22
N ASP A 28 0.46 -5.61 5.65
CA ASP A 28 0.06 -6.68 6.55
C ASP A 28 -0.21 -7.97 5.77
N MET A 29 0.31 -9.09 6.26
CA MET A 29 0.24 -10.37 5.58
C MET A 29 -0.14 -11.49 6.55
N ASP A 30 -1.12 -12.29 6.15
CA ASP A 30 -1.40 -13.56 6.81
C ASP A 30 -0.33 -14.57 6.40
N ILE A 31 0.51 -14.96 7.35
CA ILE A 31 1.60 -15.92 7.14
C ILE A 31 1.13 -17.38 7.04
N HIS A 32 -0.09 -17.69 7.47
CA HIS A 32 -0.67 -19.03 7.38
C HIS A 32 -1.22 -19.28 5.97
N GLU A 33 -1.88 -18.28 5.38
CA GLU A 33 -2.44 -18.39 4.02
C GLU A 33 -1.54 -17.78 2.92
N GLY A 34 -0.54 -16.98 3.30
CA GLY A 34 0.35 -16.27 2.37
C GLY A 34 -0.36 -15.14 1.61
N LYS A 35 -1.34 -14.48 2.23
CA LYS A 35 -2.19 -13.46 1.58
C LYS A 35 -1.99 -12.08 2.19
N VAL A 36 -2.07 -11.04 1.35
CA VAL A 36 -2.07 -9.65 1.79
C VAL A 36 -3.42 -9.33 2.44
N VAL A 37 -3.38 -8.82 3.67
CA VAL A 37 -4.57 -8.45 4.45
C VAL A 37 -4.86 -6.96 4.33
N SER A 38 -3.81 -6.13 4.38
CA SER A 38 -3.95 -4.66 4.36
C SER A 38 -2.69 -3.99 3.84
N ILE A 39 -2.87 -2.79 3.28
CA ILE A 39 -1.79 -1.93 2.81
C ILE A 39 -1.88 -0.60 3.56
N TYR A 40 -0.77 -0.20 4.16
CA TYR A 40 -0.71 1.05 4.91
C TYR A 40 -0.08 2.16 4.10
N HIS A 41 -0.62 3.36 4.33
CA HIS A 41 -0.15 4.61 3.78
C HIS A 41 -0.10 5.65 4.89
N PHE A 42 0.92 6.50 4.91
CA PHE A 42 1.00 7.58 5.88
C PHE A 42 -0.06 8.66 5.63
N TRP A 43 -1.11 8.71 6.45
CA TRP A 43 -2.12 9.77 6.35
C TRP A 43 -1.72 10.98 7.20
N ARG A 44 -1.50 12.12 6.56
CA ARG A 44 -1.23 13.38 7.28
C ARG A 44 -2.53 14.17 7.45
N TRP A 45 -3.02 14.24 8.68
CA TRP A 45 -4.12 15.15 9.03
C TRP A 45 -3.59 16.59 8.95
N LYS A 46 -4.13 17.36 8.01
CA LYS A 46 -4.01 18.82 7.92
C LYS A 46 -5.39 19.39 7.79
#